data_AF-A0A2M9PBT4-F1
#
_entry.id   AF-A0A2M9PBT4-F1
#
_cell.length_a   1.000
_cell.length_b   1.000
_cell.length_c   1.000
_cell.angle_alpha   90.00
_cell.angle_beta   90.00
_cell.angle_gamma   90.00
#
_symmetry.space_group_name_H-M   'P 1'
#
loop_
_entity.id
_entity.type
_entity.pdbx_description
1 polymer ?
#
loop_
_entity_poly.entity_id
_entity_poly.type
_entity_poly.pdbx_seq_one_letter_code
_entity_poly.pdbx_strand_id
1 'polypeptide(L)'
;MTARRCDAVEAVETRKDAQVAREITVALPAELDAADRRALVEGWVADQLVSEGMVADIAFHAPHREGDQRNHHAHILLTTRGLGPEGFGPKERGWNGKDQLATWRESWAEAQNRALERAHVSERVDHRGLAAQGLEDLPTRHLGPAATALERQEAREAAKMGREVEPITEAGRWNAFTRECNAALGWARERAQEARDLWDGLTRQVSGLADQLTALLGSGLEREIAVEARERWERSFEGRMARLREERKQERAREGEREGPRPRTPGTRGWSR
;
A
#
# COMPACT_ATOMS: atom_id res chain seq x y z
N MET A 1 -23.93 -8.92 -25.82
CA MET A 1 -24.16 -7.80 -26.78
C MET A 1 -22.98 -6.81 -26.81
N THR A 2 -21.77 -7.25 -26.42
CA THR A 2 -20.59 -6.40 -26.13
C THR A 2 -19.68 -6.12 -27.33
N ALA A 3 -19.59 -7.02 -28.31
CA ALA A 3 -18.68 -6.87 -29.46
C ALA A 3 -18.87 -5.58 -30.27
N ARG A 4 -20.10 -5.10 -30.44
CA ARG A 4 -20.42 -4.02 -31.40
C ARG A 4 -19.81 -2.64 -31.08
N ARG A 5 -19.37 -2.38 -29.85
CA ARG A 5 -18.84 -1.05 -29.47
C ARG A 5 -17.32 -0.95 -29.61
N CYS A 6 -16.58 -2.03 -29.37
CA CYS A 6 -15.14 -2.08 -29.65
C CYS A 6 -14.90 -2.08 -31.16
N ASP A 7 -15.70 -2.82 -31.93
CA ASP A 7 -15.68 -2.81 -33.40
C ASP A 7 -15.84 -1.38 -33.96
N ALA A 8 -16.70 -0.57 -33.33
CA ALA A 8 -16.93 0.82 -33.74
C ALA A 8 -15.74 1.75 -33.46
N VAL A 9 -14.97 1.51 -32.39
CA VAL A 9 -13.73 2.27 -32.16
C VAL A 9 -12.64 1.83 -33.13
N GLU A 10 -12.50 0.53 -33.36
CA GLU A 10 -11.54 0.00 -34.36
C GLU A 10 -11.83 0.55 -35.76
N ALA A 11 -13.11 0.64 -36.15
CA ALA A 11 -13.52 1.17 -37.45
C ALA A 11 -13.17 2.65 -37.67
N VAL A 12 -13.01 3.45 -36.60
CA VAL A 12 -12.64 4.87 -36.69
C VAL A 12 -11.11 5.05 -36.72
N GLU A 13 -10.34 4.06 -36.29
CA GLU A 13 -8.88 4.13 -36.30
C GLU A 13 -8.30 3.81 -37.68
N THR A 14 -7.60 4.78 -38.28
CA THR A 14 -7.10 4.68 -39.67
C THR A 14 -5.64 4.28 -39.79
N ARG A 15 -4.92 4.19 -38.66
CA ARG A 15 -3.48 3.85 -38.65
C ARG A 15 -3.27 2.44 -38.09
N LYS A 16 -2.33 1.71 -38.69
CA LYS A 16 -1.95 0.35 -38.26
C LYS A 16 -1.39 0.27 -36.83
N ASP A 17 -0.90 1.38 -36.29
CA ASP A 17 -0.32 1.52 -34.96
C ASP A 17 -1.26 2.28 -34.00
N ALA A 18 -2.52 2.44 -34.37
CA ALA A 18 -3.50 3.10 -33.52
C ALA A 18 -3.77 2.27 -32.26
N GLN A 19 -3.75 2.95 -31.11
CA GLN A 19 -4.26 2.37 -29.87
C GLN A 19 -5.79 2.45 -29.89
N VAL A 20 -6.43 1.30 -30.05
CA VAL A 20 -7.89 1.13 -30.15
C VAL A 20 -8.57 1.10 -28.78
N ALA A 21 -7.87 0.65 -27.74
CA ALA A 21 -8.42 0.53 -26.40
C ALA A 21 -7.37 0.77 -25.31
N ARG A 22 -7.85 0.93 -24.09
CA ARG A 22 -7.07 0.91 -22.85
C ARG A 22 -7.61 -0.22 -21.99
N GLU A 23 -6.73 -0.96 -21.35
CA GLU A 23 -7.11 -1.99 -20.39
C GLU A 23 -6.70 -1.58 -18.98
N ILE A 24 -7.60 -1.76 -18.03
CA ILE A 24 -7.33 -1.69 -16.60
C ILE A 24 -7.64 -3.06 -16.02
N THR A 25 -6.67 -3.67 -15.34
CA THR A 25 -6.88 -4.89 -14.56
C THR A 25 -6.92 -4.55 -13.08
N VAL A 26 -7.97 -4.97 -12.39
CA VAL A 26 -8.14 -4.75 -10.95
C VAL A 26 -8.17 -6.09 -10.22
N ALA A 27 -7.45 -6.18 -9.10
CA ALA A 27 -7.59 -7.29 -8.16
C ALA A 27 -8.81 -7.06 -7.28
N LEU A 28 -9.54 -8.14 -6.98
CA LEU A 28 -10.78 -8.12 -6.21
C LEU A 28 -10.57 -8.85 -4.88
N PRO A 29 -11.08 -8.32 -3.76
CA PRO A 29 -10.94 -8.99 -2.47
C PRO A 29 -11.59 -10.38 -2.48
N ALA A 30 -10.88 -11.35 -1.92
CA ALA A 30 -11.34 -12.74 -1.86
C ALA A 30 -12.41 -12.92 -0.75
N GLU A 31 -12.41 -12.02 0.22
CA GLU A 31 -13.30 -11.95 1.37
C GLU A 31 -14.74 -11.57 0.97
N LEU A 32 -14.89 -10.87 -0.16
CA LEU A 32 -16.21 -10.53 -0.71
C LEU A 32 -16.82 -11.72 -1.45
N ASP A 33 -18.14 -11.78 -1.56
CA ASP A 33 -18.78 -12.76 -2.43
C ASP A 33 -18.75 -12.32 -3.91
N ALA A 34 -19.28 -13.15 -4.81
CA ALA A 34 -19.28 -12.83 -6.24
C ALA A 34 -20.18 -11.62 -6.60
N ALA A 35 -21.29 -11.42 -5.87
CA ALA A 35 -22.22 -10.32 -6.12
C ALA A 35 -21.62 -8.99 -5.65
N ASP A 36 -21.00 -8.98 -4.46
CA ASP A 36 -20.34 -7.79 -3.91
C ASP A 36 -19.12 -7.38 -4.72
N ARG A 37 -18.32 -8.34 -5.20
CA ARG A 37 -17.23 -8.06 -6.14
C ARG A 37 -17.74 -7.43 -7.43
N ARG A 38 -18.85 -7.93 -7.96
CA ARG A 38 -19.49 -7.38 -9.16
C ARG A 38 -19.97 -5.96 -8.93
N ALA A 39 -20.71 -5.72 -7.85
CA ALA A 39 -21.22 -4.41 -7.49
C ALA A 39 -20.09 -3.38 -7.25
N LEU A 40 -19.00 -3.80 -6.61
CA LEU A 40 -17.81 -2.98 -6.42
C LEU A 40 -17.22 -2.50 -7.76
N VAL A 41 -16.99 -3.41 -8.70
CA VAL A 41 -16.39 -3.06 -10.00
C VAL A 41 -17.36 -2.22 -10.82
N GLU A 42 -18.62 -2.62 -10.92
CA GLU A 42 -19.62 -1.89 -11.72
C GLU A 42 -19.85 -0.48 -11.19
N GLY A 43 -19.95 -0.30 -9.87
CA GLY A 43 -20.08 1.02 -9.25
C GLY A 43 -18.87 1.89 -9.50
N TRP A 44 -17.65 1.38 -9.27
CA TRP A 44 -16.43 2.16 -9.50
C TRP A 44 -16.24 2.52 -10.99
N VAL A 45 -16.51 1.59 -11.91
CA VAL A 45 -16.45 1.85 -13.35
C VAL A 45 -17.47 2.91 -13.77
N ALA A 46 -18.68 2.85 -13.24
CA ALA A 46 -19.71 3.85 -13.51
C ALA A 46 -19.26 5.24 -13.05
N ASP A 47 -18.77 5.35 -11.82
CA ASP A 47 -18.43 6.62 -11.17
C ASP A 47 -17.15 7.26 -11.70
N GLN A 48 -16.15 6.47 -12.10
CA GLN A 48 -14.80 6.97 -12.40
C GLN A 48 -14.44 6.98 -13.88
N LEU A 49 -15.14 6.19 -14.69
CA LEU A 49 -14.77 5.96 -16.10
C LEU A 49 -15.93 6.31 -17.04
N VAL A 50 -17.11 5.75 -16.78
CA VAL A 50 -18.29 5.98 -17.64
C VAL A 50 -18.82 7.41 -17.47
N SER A 51 -18.78 7.96 -16.25
CA SER A 51 -19.10 9.36 -15.97
C SER A 51 -18.24 10.36 -16.77
N GLU A 52 -16.99 10.01 -17.07
CA GLU A 52 -16.06 10.77 -17.91
C GLU A 52 -16.32 10.59 -19.42
N GLY A 53 -17.34 9.79 -19.78
CA GLY A 53 -17.77 9.55 -21.16
C GLY A 53 -17.16 8.30 -21.81
N MET A 54 -16.38 7.50 -21.09
CA MET A 54 -15.83 6.25 -21.61
C MET A 54 -16.93 5.18 -21.77
N VAL A 55 -16.72 4.25 -22.68
CA VAL A 55 -17.46 2.97 -22.68
C VAL A 55 -16.53 1.90 -22.11
N ALA A 56 -17.05 1.12 -21.16
CA ALA A 56 -16.33 0.03 -20.52
C ALA A 56 -16.94 -1.34 -20.86
N ASP A 57 -16.10 -2.31 -21.22
CA ASP A 57 -16.40 -3.74 -21.22
C ASP A 57 -15.69 -4.40 -20.04
N ILE A 58 -16.40 -5.20 -19.26
CA ILE A 58 -15.91 -5.75 -17.99
C ILE A 58 -15.99 -7.27 -18.02
N ALA A 59 -14.83 -7.93 -17.91
CA ALA A 59 -14.71 -9.37 -17.78
C ALA A 59 -14.26 -9.73 -16.37
N PHE A 60 -15.07 -10.50 -15.65
CA PHE A 60 -14.76 -11.01 -14.32
C PHE A 60 -14.10 -12.39 -14.42
N HIS A 61 -12.97 -12.57 -13.76
CA HIS A 61 -12.21 -13.80 -13.75
C HIS A 61 -12.18 -14.45 -12.38
N ALA A 62 -12.52 -15.74 -12.35
CA ALA A 62 -12.28 -16.59 -11.21
C ALA A 62 -10.77 -16.98 -11.14
N PRO A 63 -10.27 -17.33 -9.95
CA PRO A 63 -8.93 -17.84 -9.77
C PRO A 63 -8.64 -19.02 -10.69
N HIS A 64 -7.41 -19.09 -11.19
CA HIS A 64 -6.97 -20.25 -11.95
C HIS A 64 -6.88 -21.48 -11.03
N ARG A 65 -7.26 -22.67 -11.52
CA ARG A 65 -7.25 -23.93 -10.75
C ARG A 65 -5.91 -24.25 -10.09
N GLU A 66 -4.83 -23.79 -10.70
CA GLU A 66 -3.44 -24.00 -10.25
C GLU A 66 -2.75 -22.69 -9.83
N GLY A 67 -3.54 -21.65 -9.59
CA GLY A 67 -3.08 -20.39 -9.03
C GLY A 67 -3.48 -20.24 -7.57
N ASP A 68 -3.17 -19.08 -7.02
CA ASP A 68 -3.73 -18.66 -5.74
C ASP A 68 -5.26 -18.55 -5.88
N GLN A 69 -5.98 -19.34 -5.07
CA GLN A 69 -7.46 -19.37 -5.08
C GLN A 69 -8.10 -18.08 -4.54
N ARG A 70 -7.30 -17.11 -4.09
CA ARG A 70 -7.75 -15.77 -3.71
C ARG A 70 -7.67 -14.78 -4.86
N ASN A 71 -7.00 -15.12 -5.97
CA ASN A 71 -6.73 -14.19 -7.07
C ASN A 71 -7.94 -13.97 -7.99
N HIS A 72 -8.99 -13.36 -7.44
CA HIS A 72 -10.10 -12.81 -8.21
C HIS A 72 -9.67 -11.50 -8.85
N HIS A 73 -9.98 -11.30 -10.13
CA HIS A 73 -9.64 -10.08 -10.84
C HIS A 73 -10.68 -9.77 -11.92
N ALA A 74 -10.73 -8.51 -12.34
CA ALA A 74 -11.52 -8.08 -13.48
C ALA A 74 -10.65 -7.34 -14.50
N HIS A 75 -10.89 -7.62 -15.78
CA HIS A 75 -10.35 -6.87 -16.91
C HIS A 75 -11.40 -5.85 -17.37
N ILE A 76 -11.02 -4.59 -17.46
CA ILE A 76 -11.87 -3.48 -17.86
C ILE A 76 -11.27 -2.89 -19.12
N LEU A 77 -11.90 -3.17 -20.26
CA LEU A 77 -11.52 -2.62 -21.55
C LEU A 77 -12.28 -1.32 -21.81
N LEU A 78 -11.55 -0.25 -22.05
CA LEU A 78 -12.07 1.12 -22.18
C LEU A 78 -11.81 1.66 -23.57
N THR A 79 -12.79 2.42 -24.07
CA THR A 79 -12.61 3.21 -25.29
C THR A 79 -11.61 4.34 -25.07
N THR A 80 -10.90 4.73 -26.13
CA THR A 80 -9.97 5.87 -26.08
C THR A 80 -10.63 7.21 -26.44
N ARG A 81 -11.94 7.18 -26.68
CA ARG A 81 -12.78 8.29 -27.13
C ARG A 81 -14.05 8.30 -26.29
N GLY A 82 -14.52 9.50 -25.96
CA GLY A 82 -15.81 9.68 -25.29
C GLY A 82 -16.97 9.42 -26.25
N LEU A 83 -18.04 8.81 -25.74
CA LEU A 83 -19.28 8.61 -26.49
C LEU A 83 -20.25 9.77 -26.23
N GLY A 84 -20.58 10.53 -27.28
CA GLY A 84 -21.59 11.59 -27.26
C GLY A 84 -22.80 11.29 -28.15
N PRO A 85 -23.73 12.24 -28.29
CA PRO A 85 -24.93 12.08 -29.12
C PRO A 85 -24.63 11.74 -30.58
N GLU A 86 -23.55 12.31 -31.13
CA GLU A 86 -23.09 12.10 -32.52
C GLU A 86 -22.14 10.89 -32.66
N GLY A 87 -21.98 10.08 -31.61
CA GLY A 87 -21.05 8.95 -31.59
C GLY A 87 -19.71 9.27 -30.91
N PHE A 88 -18.64 8.57 -31.32
CA PHE A 88 -17.33 8.73 -30.71
C PHE A 88 -16.66 10.05 -31.12
N GLY A 89 -16.26 10.82 -30.10
CA GLY A 89 -15.55 12.09 -30.29
C GLY A 89 -14.06 11.92 -30.65
N PRO A 90 -13.29 13.02 -30.55
CA PRO A 90 -11.84 12.95 -30.66
C PRO A 90 -11.23 12.07 -29.55
N LYS A 91 -10.01 11.61 -29.78
CA LYS A 91 -9.26 10.81 -28.82
C LYS A 91 -8.89 11.66 -27.60
N GLU A 92 -9.29 11.21 -26.42
CA GLU A 92 -9.01 11.92 -25.18
C GLU A 92 -7.65 11.48 -24.62
N ARG A 93 -6.73 12.44 -24.48
CA ARG A 93 -5.35 12.16 -24.07
C ARG A 93 -5.15 12.34 -22.57
N GLY A 94 -5.99 13.15 -21.91
CA GLY A 94 -5.95 13.41 -20.47
C GLY A 94 -6.07 12.14 -19.63
N TRP A 95 -6.87 11.17 -20.11
CA TRP A 95 -7.01 9.85 -19.50
C TRP A 95 -5.70 9.03 -19.43
N ASN A 96 -4.66 9.44 -20.16
CA ASN A 96 -3.36 8.78 -20.16
C ASN A 96 -2.33 9.42 -19.20
N GLY A 97 -2.71 10.46 -18.47
CA GLY A 97 -1.83 11.15 -17.52
C GLY A 97 -1.42 10.26 -16.33
N LYS A 98 -0.21 10.47 -15.81
CA LYS A 98 0.26 9.82 -14.57
C LYS A 98 -0.57 10.23 -13.35
N ASP A 99 -0.99 11.49 -13.32
CA ASP A 99 -1.82 12.02 -12.22
C ASP A 99 -3.20 11.36 -12.24
N GLN A 100 -3.79 11.15 -13.42
CA GLN A 100 -5.04 10.42 -13.56
C GLN A 100 -4.92 8.97 -13.05
N LEU A 101 -3.81 8.30 -13.37
CA LEU A 101 -3.55 6.96 -12.85
C LEU A 101 -3.43 6.95 -11.32
N ALA A 102 -2.79 7.96 -10.73
CA ALA A 102 -2.71 8.10 -9.28
C ALA A 102 -4.11 8.26 -8.66
N THR A 103 -4.93 9.15 -9.23
CA THR A 103 -6.33 9.36 -8.80
C THR A 103 -7.15 8.07 -8.89
N TRP A 104 -7.06 7.32 -9.98
CA TRP A 104 -7.79 6.05 -10.11
C TRP A 104 -7.31 4.99 -9.13
N ARG A 105 -5.99 4.93 -8.84
CA ARG A 105 -5.46 4.00 -7.86
C ARG A 105 -5.96 4.31 -6.45
N GLU A 106 -5.98 5.59 -6.09
CA GLU A 106 -6.53 6.05 -4.82
C GLU A 106 -8.03 5.73 -4.72
N SER A 107 -8.83 6.16 -5.70
CA SER A 107 -10.28 5.94 -5.68
C SER A 107 -10.66 4.46 -5.71
N TRP A 108 -9.86 3.61 -6.37
CA TRP A 108 -10.04 2.16 -6.34
C TRP A 108 -9.78 1.55 -4.96
N ALA A 109 -8.71 1.97 -4.29
CA ALA A 109 -8.43 1.52 -2.92
C ALA A 109 -9.54 1.94 -1.95
N GLU A 110 -10.03 3.17 -2.06
CA GLU A 110 -11.16 3.62 -1.26
C GLU A 110 -12.45 2.82 -1.55
N ALA A 111 -12.74 2.54 -2.82
CA ALA A 111 -13.92 1.76 -3.20
C ALA A 111 -13.84 0.33 -2.63
N GLN A 112 -12.68 -0.31 -2.71
CA GLN A 112 -12.43 -1.60 -2.07
C GLN A 112 -12.63 -1.54 -0.56
N ASN A 113 -12.04 -0.54 0.11
CA ASN A 113 -12.16 -0.39 1.56
C ASN A 113 -13.61 -0.18 2.01
N ARG A 114 -14.40 0.61 1.26
CA ARG A 114 -15.84 0.77 1.52
C ARG A 114 -16.61 -0.53 1.32
N ALA A 115 -16.24 -1.35 0.33
CA ALA A 115 -16.87 -2.65 0.11
C ALA A 115 -16.54 -3.65 1.21
N LEU A 116 -15.26 -3.72 1.62
CA LEU A 116 -14.81 -4.53 2.75
C LEU A 116 -15.51 -4.15 4.06
N GLU A 117 -15.63 -2.85 4.33
CA GLU A 117 -16.35 -2.34 5.50
C GLU A 117 -17.82 -2.76 5.53
N ARG A 118 -18.54 -2.66 4.39
CA ARG A 118 -19.93 -3.13 4.27
C ARG A 118 -20.08 -4.63 4.48
N ALA A 119 -19.06 -5.39 4.12
CA ALA A 119 -19.00 -6.84 4.35
C ALA A 119 -18.49 -7.21 5.76
N HIS A 120 -18.30 -6.22 6.65
CA HIS A 120 -17.75 -6.40 8.00
C HIS A 120 -16.36 -7.04 8.03
N VAL A 121 -15.56 -6.81 6.99
CA VAL A 121 -14.16 -7.22 6.91
C VAL A 121 -13.29 -6.10 7.48
N SER A 122 -12.32 -6.45 8.33
CA SER A 122 -11.49 -5.48 9.05
C SER A 122 -10.29 -4.98 8.24
N GLU A 123 -9.89 -5.78 7.26
CA GLU A 123 -8.73 -5.60 6.41
C GLU A 123 -8.91 -4.39 5.50
N ARG A 124 -7.80 -3.70 5.20
CA ARG A 124 -7.80 -2.51 4.36
C ARG A 124 -6.65 -2.57 3.36
N VAL A 125 -6.89 -1.98 2.20
CA VAL A 125 -5.96 -1.86 1.08
C VAL A 125 -5.50 -0.41 0.96
N ASP A 126 -4.22 -0.21 0.67
CA ASP A 126 -3.63 1.09 0.40
C ASP A 126 -2.94 1.07 -0.97
N HIS A 127 -3.14 2.12 -1.75
CA HIS A 127 -2.67 2.24 -3.13
C HIS A 127 -1.19 2.64 -3.22
N ARG A 128 -0.64 3.21 -2.14
CA ARG A 128 0.73 3.72 -2.02
C ARG A 128 1.72 2.58 -1.82
N GLY A 129 2.99 2.81 -2.13
CA GLY A 129 4.04 1.85 -1.81
C GLY A 129 4.26 1.74 -0.29
N LEU A 130 4.79 0.60 0.17
CA LEU A 130 5.03 0.30 1.59
C LEU A 130 5.78 1.43 2.32
N ALA A 131 6.86 1.94 1.74
CA ALA A 131 7.63 3.04 2.32
C ALA A 131 6.80 4.34 2.49
N ALA A 132 5.90 4.65 1.55
CA ALA A 132 5.03 5.82 1.63
C ALA A 132 3.90 5.65 2.66
N GLN A 133 3.61 4.42 3.07
CA GLN A 133 2.73 4.10 4.20
C GLN A 133 3.48 4.14 5.54
N GLY A 134 4.81 4.30 5.52
CA GLY A 134 5.65 4.20 6.72
C GLY A 134 5.94 2.77 7.15
N LEU A 135 5.68 1.78 6.28
CA LEU A 135 6.00 0.38 6.54
C LEU A 135 7.44 0.09 6.11
N GLU A 136 8.17 -0.64 6.95
CA GLU A 136 9.55 -1.07 6.65
C GLU A 136 9.59 -2.44 5.97
N ASP A 137 8.42 -3.01 5.68
CA ASP A 137 8.25 -4.26 4.97
C ASP A 137 8.88 -4.18 3.58
N LEU A 138 9.57 -5.25 3.20
CA LEU A 138 10.19 -5.36 1.90
C LEU A 138 9.15 -5.70 0.83
N PRO A 139 9.18 -5.05 -0.35
CA PRO A 139 8.25 -5.35 -1.42
C PRO A 139 8.67 -6.59 -2.21
N THR A 140 7.68 -7.39 -2.59
CA THR A 140 7.84 -8.50 -3.54
C THR A 140 8.06 -8.00 -4.97
N ARG A 141 8.70 -8.83 -5.80
CA ARG A 141 8.84 -8.62 -7.25
C ARG A 141 7.69 -9.29 -8.01
N HIS A 142 7.23 -8.63 -9.06
CA HIS A 142 6.19 -9.18 -9.93
C HIS A 142 6.69 -10.44 -10.65
N LEU A 143 5.89 -11.51 -10.56
CA LEU A 143 6.09 -12.76 -11.30
C LEU A 143 5.33 -12.68 -12.62
N GLY A 144 6.05 -12.50 -13.72
CA GLY A 144 5.47 -12.52 -15.05
C GLY A 144 4.92 -13.91 -15.45
N PRO A 145 4.19 -14.02 -16.57
CA PRO A 145 3.56 -15.27 -17.00
C PRO A 145 4.54 -16.44 -17.20
N ALA A 146 5.70 -16.17 -17.83
CA ALA A 146 6.72 -17.19 -18.06
C ALA A 146 7.32 -17.71 -16.75
N ALA A 147 7.68 -16.81 -15.83
CA ALA A 147 8.17 -17.19 -14.50
C ALA A 147 7.11 -17.98 -13.73
N THR A 148 5.86 -17.52 -13.75
CA THR A 148 4.72 -18.21 -13.11
C THR A 148 4.52 -19.62 -13.68
N ALA A 149 4.67 -19.81 -14.99
CA ALA A 149 4.55 -21.12 -15.62
C ALA A 149 5.66 -22.08 -15.16
N LEU A 150 6.90 -21.59 -15.06
CA LEU A 150 8.03 -22.36 -14.53
C LEU A 150 7.79 -22.78 -13.07
N GLU A 151 7.41 -21.83 -12.20
CA GLU A 151 7.12 -22.14 -10.79
C GLU A 151 5.97 -23.15 -10.62
N ARG A 152 4.95 -23.08 -11.48
CA ARG A 152 3.84 -24.06 -11.48
C ARG A 152 4.31 -25.44 -11.93
N GLN A 153 5.16 -25.50 -12.95
CA GLN A 153 5.72 -26.78 -13.40
C GLN A 153 6.53 -27.42 -12.28
N GLU A 154 7.39 -26.64 -11.64
CA GLU A 154 8.21 -27.07 -10.52
C GLU A 154 7.37 -27.57 -9.34
N ALA A 155 6.30 -26.86 -9.00
CA ALA A 155 5.37 -27.27 -7.95
C ALA A 155 4.70 -28.63 -8.26
N ARG A 156 4.37 -28.89 -9.53
CA ARG A 156 3.81 -30.18 -9.96
C ARG A 156 4.85 -31.30 -9.87
N GLU A 157 6.07 -31.04 -10.30
CA GLU A 157 7.17 -32.00 -10.22
C GLU A 157 7.53 -32.31 -8.77
N ALA A 158 7.54 -31.29 -7.91
CA ALA A 158 7.73 -31.42 -6.48
C ALA A 158 6.69 -32.32 -5.83
N ALA A 159 5.42 -32.04 -6.10
CA ALA A 159 4.30 -32.81 -5.58
C ALA A 159 4.34 -34.28 -6.02
N LYS A 160 4.72 -34.55 -7.28
CA LYS A 160 4.90 -35.93 -7.77
C LYS A 160 6.02 -36.67 -7.05
N MET A 161 7.10 -35.97 -6.70
CA MET A 161 8.26 -36.53 -6.01
C MET A 161 8.11 -36.53 -4.47
N GLY A 162 7.02 -35.96 -3.92
CA GLY A 162 6.84 -35.83 -2.48
C GLY A 162 7.86 -34.91 -1.80
N ARG A 163 8.45 -33.98 -2.55
CA ARG A 163 9.40 -33.00 -2.04
C ARG A 163 8.72 -31.65 -1.80
N GLU A 164 9.37 -30.82 -0.98
CA GLU A 164 8.96 -29.44 -0.79
C GLU A 164 9.18 -28.61 -2.07
N VAL A 165 8.31 -27.63 -2.29
CA VAL A 165 8.37 -26.74 -3.45
C VAL A 165 9.36 -25.63 -3.14
N GLU A 166 10.47 -25.59 -3.87
CA GLU A 166 11.41 -24.49 -3.83
C GLU A 166 11.24 -23.60 -5.06
N PRO A 167 11.34 -22.26 -4.92
CA PRO A 167 11.23 -21.36 -6.04
C PRO A 167 12.42 -21.46 -6.99
N ILE A 168 12.16 -21.72 -8.26
CA ILE A 168 13.21 -21.93 -9.28
C ILE A 168 13.55 -20.67 -10.07
N THR A 169 12.72 -19.65 -10.04
CA THR A 169 12.98 -18.37 -10.71
C THR A 169 13.65 -17.37 -9.78
N GLU A 170 14.38 -16.40 -10.34
CA GLU A 170 15.00 -15.32 -9.55
C GLU A 170 13.95 -14.53 -8.77
N ALA A 171 12.84 -14.16 -9.42
CA ALA A 171 11.74 -13.45 -8.78
C ALA A 171 11.06 -14.29 -7.70
N GLY A 172 10.90 -15.61 -7.92
CA GLY A 172 10.38 -16.54 -6.93
C GLY A 172 11.25 -16.60 -5.68
N ARG A 173 12.57 -16.75 -5.85
CA ARG A 173 13.55 -16.75 -4.75
C ARG A 173 13.54 -15.43 -3.98
N TRP A 174 13.53 -14.30 -4.69
CA TRP A 174 13.40 -12.99 -4.06
C TRP A 174 12.12 -12.88 -3.23
N ASN A 175 10.99 -13.34 -3.75
CA ASN A 175 9.72 -13.29 -3.04
C ASN A 175 9.68 -14.20 -1.81
N ALA A 176 10.31 -15.38 -1.88
CA ALA A 176 10.46 -16.27 -0.72
C ALA A 176 11.31 -15.61 0.38
N PHE A 177 12.50 -15.13 0.01
CA PHE A 177 13.37 -14.37 0.91
C PHE A 177 12.67 -13.15 1.53
N THR A 178 11.95 -12.38 0.71
CA THR A 178 11.18 -11.22 1.16
C THR A 178 10.15 -11.61 2.23
N ARG A 179 9.43 -12.72 2.04
CA ARG A 179 8.45 -13.21 3.02
C ARG A 179 9.12 -13.62 4.33
N GLU A 180 10.26 -14.30 4.26
CA GLU A 180 11.03 -14.68 5.45
C GLU A 180 11.51 -13.45 6.21
N CYS A 181 12.07 -12.46 5.52
CA CYS A 181 12.49 -11.20 6.14
C CYS A 181 11.32 -10.46 6.78
N ASN A 182 10.19 -10.31 6.08
CA ASN A 182 9.02 -9.62 6.63
C ASN A 182 8.44 -10.38 7.83
N ALA A 183 8.46 -11.71 7.84
CA ALA A 183 8.05 -12.51 8.99
C ALA A 183 8.98 -12.29 10.19
N ALA A 184 10.30 -12.26 9.97
CA ALA A 184 11.27 -11.98 11.03
C ALA A 184 11.13 -10.55 11.59
N LEU A 185 10.89 -9.56 10.71
CA LEU A 185 10.62 -8.18 11.11
C LEU A 185 9.32 -8.07 11.92
N GLY A 186 8.25 -8.74 11.48
CA GLY A 186 6.98 -8.80 12.20
C GLY A 186 7.15 -9.37 13.61
N TRP A 187 7.84 -10.52 13.71
CA TRP A 187 8.17 -11.14 14.99
C TRP A 187 8.98 -10.22 15.92
N ALA A 188 9.99 -9.53 15.38
CA ALA A 188 10.81 -8.61 16.16
C ALA A 188 9.99 -7.41 16.67
N ARG A 189 9.06 -6.90 15.86
CA ARG A 189 8.15 -5.80 16.23
C ARG A 189 7.18 -6.23 17.34
N GLU A 190 6.56 -7.39 17.19
CA GLU A 190 5.65 -7.97 18.20
C GLU A 190 6.38 -8.13 19.53
N ARG A 191 7.57 -8.74 19.52
CA ARG A 191 8.38 -8.90 20.74
C ARG A 191 8.77 -7.57 21.38
N ALA A 192 9.12 -6.58 20.56
CA ALA A 192 9.43 -5.25 21.06
C ALA A 192 8.19 -4.55 21.65
N GLN A 193 7.00 -4.82 21.12
CA GLN A 193 5.74 -4.29 21.66
C GLN A 193 5.40 -4.95 22.99
N GLU A 194 5.49 -6.28 23.09
CA GLU A 194 5.29 -7.00 24.36
C GLU A 194 6.22 -6.48 25.46
N ALA A 195 7.50 -6.28 25.13
CA ALA A 195 8.48 -5.73 26.08
C ALA A 195 8.10 -4.32 26.54
N ARG A 196 7.60 -3.46 25.62
CA ARG A 196 7.09 -2.13 25.97
C ARG A 196 5.86 -2.21 26.86
N ASP A 197 4.90 -3.06 26.53
CA ASP A 197 3.65 -3.20 27.30
C ASP A 197 3.92 -3.71 28.73
N LEU A 198 4.87 -4.65 28.88
CA LEU A 198 5.34 -5.11 30.18
C LEU A 198 6.01 -3.99 30.99
N TRP A 199 6.86 -3.19 30.34
CA TRP A 199 7.51 -2.05 30.97
C TRP A 199 6.50 -0.98 31.43
N ASP A 200 5.53 -0.65 30.57
CA ASP A 200 4.46 0.29 30.89
C ASP A 200 3.56 -0.25 32.03
N GLY A 201 3.35 -1.57 32.07
CA GLY A 201 2.68 -2.26 33.17
C GLY A 201 3.44 -2.13 34.50
N LEU A 202 4.73 -2.43 34.51
CA LEU A 202 5.58 -2.32 35.70
C LEU A 202 5.66 -0.88 36.21
N THR A 203 5.83 0.07 35.28
CA THR A 203 5.88 1.50 35.60
C THR A 203 4.59 1.95 36.29
N ARG A 204 3.42 1.55 35.78
CA ARG A 204 2.13 1.85 36.41
C ARG A 204 2.00 1.25 37.81
N GLN A 205 2.49 0.02 38.03
CA GLN A 205 2.44 -0.61 39.36
C GLN A 205 3.33 0.14 40.37
N VAL A 206 4.55 0.49 39.98
CA VAL A 206 5.48 1.24 40.83
C VAL A 206 4.91 2.61 41.17
N SER A 207 4.38 3.34 40.18
CA SER A 207 3.71 4.63 40.41
C SER A 207 2.51 4.48 41.35
N GLY A 208 1.66 3.47 41.15
CA GLY A 208 0.50 3.23 42.02
C GLY A 208 0.88 2.90 43.47
N LEU A 209 1.97 2.15 43.69
CA LEU A 209 2.50 1.91 45.03
C LEU A 209 3.07 3.19 45.67
N ALA A 210 3.77 4.02 44.89
CA ALA A 210 4.26 5.32 45.35
C ALA A 210 3.10 6.25 45.75
N ASP A 211 2.01 6.28 44.97
CA ASP A 211 0.80 7.05 45.28
C ASP A 211 0.13 6.55 46.58
N GLN A 212 0.05 5.23 46.79
CA GLN A 212 -0.48 4.65 48.03
C GLN A 212 0.37 5.00 49.25
N LEU A 213 1.70 4.90 49.14
CA LEU A 213 2.62 5.28 50.21
C LEU A 213 2.54 6.78 50.51
N THR A 214 2.41 7.61 49.48
CA THR A 214 2.17 9.06 49.62
C THR A 214 0.89 9.35 50.39
N ALA A 215 -0.20 8.68 50.05
CA ALA A 215 -1.48 8.86 50.73
C ALA A 215 -1.40 8.47 52.22
N LEU A 216 -0.52 7.52 52.58
CA LEU A 216 -0.30 7.07 53.95
C LEU A 216 0.69 7.94 54.75
N LEU A 217 1.75 8.46 54.12
CA LEU A 217 2.89 9.09 54.81
C LEU A 217 2.92 10.63 54.69
N GLY A 218 2.11 11.22 53.81
CA GLY A 218 2.07 12.67 53.56
C GLY A 218 3.20 13.18 52.64
N SER A 219 3.00 14.37 52.07
CA SER A 219 3.76 14.96 50.93
C SER A 219 5.26 15.24 51.14
N GLY A 220 5.81 14.92 52.31
CA GLY A 220 7.24 15.09 52.62
C GLY A 220 8.13 14.04 51.96
N LEU A 221 7.67 12.79 51.91
CA LEU A 221 8.44 11.66 51.36
C LEU A 221 8.48 11.67 49.81
N GLU A 222 7.47 12.28 49.18
CA GLU A 222 7.37 12.39 47.71
C GLU A 222 8.55 13.09 47.08
N ARG A 223 9.06 14.17 47.69
CA ARG A 223 10.14 14.96 47.10
C ARG A 223 11.45 14.19 47.07
N GLU A 224 11.75 13.42 48.12
CA GLU A 224 12.98 12.62 48.18
C GLU A 224 12.91 11.42 47.22
N ILE A 225 11.79 10.69 47.23
CA ILE A 225 11.60 9.54 46.33
C ILE A 225 11.53 9.99 44.86
N ALA A 226 10.87 11.11 44.55
CA ALA A 226 10.79 11.61 43.17
C ALA A 226 12.15 12.08 42.65
N VAL A 227 12.97 12.70 43.48
CA VAL A 227 14.35 13.07 43.12
C VAL A 227 15.17 11.81 42.84
N GLU A 228 15.12 10.82 43.74
CA GLU A 228 15.89 9.58 43.59
C GLU A 228 15.43 8.74 42.39
N ALA A 229 14.13 8.65 42.15
CA ALA A 229 13.54 7.97 41.00
C ALA A 229 13.91 8.66 39.68
N ARG A 230 13.88 10.00 39.64
CA ARG A 230 14.31 10.79 38.47
C ARG A 230 15.77 10.56 38.16
N GLU A 231 16.65 10.65 39.16
CA GLU A 231 18.07 10.39 38.96
C GLU A 231 18.34 8.95 38.50
N ARG A 232 17.62 7.98 39.06
CA ARG A 232 17.74 6.57 38.65
C ARG A 232 17.25 6.35 37.23
N TRP A 233 16.17 7.01 36.81
CA TRP A 233 15.69 6.99 35.43
C TRP A 233 16.68 7.65 34.46
N GLU A 234 17.27 8.80 34.81
CA GLU A 234 18.31 9.46 34.02
C GLU A 234 19.56 8.56 33.86
N ARG A 235 19.89 7.75 34.87
CA ARG A 235 20.96 6.73 34.82
C ARG A 235 20.56 5.43 34.11
N SER A 236 19.29 5.22 33.79
CA SER A 236 18.83 4.03 33.08
C SER A 236 19.22 4.05 31.59
N PHE A 237 19.12 2.91 30.92
CA PHE A 237 19.32 2.85 29.47
C PHE A 237 18.33 3.74 28.71
N GLU A 238 17.07 3.77 29.15
CA GLU A 238 16.02 4.58 28.53
C GLU A 238 16.27 6.08 28.67
N GLY A 239 16.66 6.53 29.87
CA GLY A 239 17.02 7.94 30.12
C GLY A 239 18.19 8.40 29.26
N ARG A 240 19.23 7.56 29.12
CA ARG A 240 20.37 7.82 28.21
C ARG A 240 19.94 7.90 26.74
N MET A 241 19.08 6.98 26.30
CA MET A 241 18.60 6.94 24.91
C MET A 241 17.67 8.12 24.60
N ALA A 242 16.83 8.54 25.55
CA ALA A 242 15.98 9.72 25.42
C ALA A 242 16.84 11.00 25.27
N ARG A 243 17.90 11.14 26.07
CA ARG A 243 18.86 12.24 25.95
C ARG A 243 19.54 12.27 24.58
N LEU A 244 20.03 11.12 24.10
CA LEU A 244 20.67 11.02 22.78
C LEU A 244 19.70 11.34 21.63
N ARG A 245 18.43 10.98 21.75
CA ARG A 245 17.39 11.35 20.76
C ARG A 245 17.14 12.85 20.74
N GLU A 246 17.10 13.48 21.92
CA GLU A 246 16.91 14.92 22.05
C GLU A 246 18.12 15.71 21.53
N GLU A 247 19.33 15.25 21.85
CA GLU A 247 20.58 15.81 21.30
C GLU A 247 20.60 15.71 19.76
N ARG A 248 20.23 14.56 19.20
CA ARG A 248 20.11 14.40 17.73
C ARG A 248 19.02 15.26 17.10
N LYS A 249 17.91 15.50 17.80
CA LYS A 249 16.87 16.44 17.34
C LYS A 249 17.40 17.87 17.30
N GLN A 250 18.11 18.29 18.36
CA GLN A 250 18.70 19.62 18.45
C GLN A 250 19.83 19.81 17.43
N GLU A 251 20.64 18.77 17.18
CA GLU A 251 21.69 18.79 16.15
C GLU A 251 21.09 18.92 14.75
N ARG A 252 20.05 18.13 14.42
CA ARG A 252 19.32 18.25 13.15
C ARG A 252 18.64 19.61 12.97
N ALA A 253 18.10 20.19 14.05
CA ALA A 253 17.53 21.54 14.01
C ALA A 253 18.62 22.59 13.71
N ARG A 254 19.80 22.46 14.32
CA ARG A 254 20.96 23.33 14.06
C ARG A 254 21.56 23.14 12.67
N GLU A 255 21.54 21.93 12.13
CA GLU A 255 21.97 21.64 10.75
C GLU A 255 20.97 22.20 9.73
N GLY A 256 19.67 22.07 9.97
CA GLY A 256 18.61 22.67 9.15
C GLY A 256 18.61 24.21 9.18
N GLU A 257 19.05 24.82 10.29
CA GLU A 257 19.27 26.27 10.37
C GLU A 257 20.56 26.73 9.68
N ARG A 258 21.58 25.84 9.58
CA ARG A 258 22.83 26.11 8.84
C ARG A 258 22.64 25.97 7.33
N GLU A 259 21.80 25.05 6.88
CA GLU A 259 21.33 24.96 5.49
C GLU A 259 20.19 25.98 5.23
N GLY A 260 20.51 27.28 5.35
CA GLY A 260 19.60 28.34 4.95
C GLY A 260 19.11 28.18 3.50
N PRO A 261 17.99 28.81 3.11
CA PRO A 261 17.38 28.62 1.81
C PRO A 261 18.38 28.91 0.69
N ARG A 262 18.60 27.91 -0.20
CA ARG A 262 19.48 28.07 -1.36
C ARG A 262 19.05 29.31 -2.16
N PRO A 263 19.96 30.23 -2.52
CA PRO A 263 19.60 31.43 -3.25
C PRO A 263 18.98 31.03 -4.60
N ARG A 264 17.78 31.56 -4.88
CA ARG A 264 17.19 31.49 -6.21
C ARG A 264 18.12 32.22 -7.17
N THR A 265 18.69 31.50 -8.13
CA THR A 265 19.42 32.10 -9.25
C THR A 265 18.45 33.00 -10.03
N PRO A 266 18.79 34.28 -10.28
CA PRO A 266 17.97 35.12 -11.14
C PRO A 266 18.01 34.57 -12.56
N GLY A 267 16.84 34.21 -13.09
CA GLY A 267 16.68 33.87 -14.50
C GLY A 267 17.15 35.04 -15.36
N THR A 268 18.13 34.78 -16.23
CA THR A 268 18.50 35.68 -17.31
C THR A 268 17.31 35.83 -18.24
N ARG A 269 16.68 37.00 -18.19
CA ARG A 269 15.84 37.49 -19.29
C ARG A 269 16.77 37.81 -20.45
N GLY A 270 16.75 36.96 -21.47
CA GLY A 270 17.20 37.31 -22.82
C GLY A 270 15.99 37.72 -23.64
N TRP A 271 15.95 38.97 -24.09
CA TRP A 271 15.08 39.45 -25.18
C TRP A 271 15.97 39.96 -26.32
N SER A 272 15.44 39.84 -27.54
CA SER A 272 15.93 40.29 -28.87
C SER A 272 16.83 39.29 -29.60
N ARG A 273 16.58 38.90 -30.85
CA ARG A 273 15.76 39.46 -31.96
C ARG A 273 14.99 38.35 -32.67
#